data_AF-A0A9D6UTW6-F1
#
_entry.id   AF-A0A9D6UTW6-F1
#
_cell.length_a   1.000
_cell.length_b   1.000
_cell.length_c   1.000
_cell.angle_alpha   90.00
_cell.angle_beta   90.00
_cell.angle_gamma   90.00
#
_symmetry.space_group_name_H-M   'P 1'
#
loop_
_entity.id
_entity.type
_entity.pdbx_description
1 polymer ?
#
loop_
_entity_poly.entity_id
_entity_poly.type
_entity_poly.pdbx_seq_one_letter_code
_entity_poly.pdbx_strand_id
1 'polypeptide(L)'
;MKTLTTILVCFFLIAGVALAAAIDGKWVSERKMNRGGEEVTIVTTFDLKSDGAKLTGTMSMPGFGGGEPRTIEIKDGKIDGNKFSFKTTMSTPNGDFTSAWEGTVEGDTLKGTSMREGGQGQPRPFEAKRK
;
A
#
# COMPACT_ATOMS: atom_id res chain seq x y z
N MET A 1 -36.45 47.38 4.57
CA MET A 1 -35.03 47.56 4.18
C MET A 1 -34.22 47.51 5.48
N LYS A 2 -33.41 46.53 5.85
CA LYS A 2 -32.61 45.53 5.13
C LYS A 2 -32.31 44.34 6.08
N THR A 3 -32.47 43.14 5.53
CA THR A 3 -31.72 41.88 5.80
C THR A 3 -31.72 41.26 7.20
N LEU A 4 -32.66 40.32 7.37
CA LEU A 4 -32.53 39.11 8.18
C LEU A 4 -31.75 38.03 7.39
N THR A 5 -31.18 37.06 8.11
CA THR A 5 -30.68 35.73 7.64
C THR A 5 -29.31 35.81 6.92
N THR A 6 -28.23 35.09 7.26
CA THR A 6 -28.10 33.68 7.65
C THR A 6 -26.72 33.45 8.32
N ILE A 7 -26.73 32.94 9.56
CA ILE A 7 -25.63 32.12 10.12
C ILE A 7 -25.74 30.75 9.46
N LEU A 8 -24.70 30.26 8.76
CA LEU A 8 -24.31 28.83 8.61
C LEU A 8 -23.32 28.62 7.45
N VAL A 9 -22.03 28.88 7.64
CA VAL A 9 -20.91 28.50 6.73
C VAL A 9 -19.67 28.49 7.64
N CYS A 10 -18.90 27.43 7.91
CA CYS A 10 -18.61 26.14 7.30
C CYS A 10 -18.26 25.15 8.42
N PHE A 11 -19.10 24.14 8.68
CA PHE A 11 -18.75 22.96 9.48
C PHE A 11 -18.63 21.76 8.53
N PHE A 12 -17.63 21.78 7.66
CA PHE A 12 -17.34 20.70 6.72
C PHE A 12 -15.83 20.54 6.63
N LEU A 13 -15.22 19.83 7.58
CA LEU A 13 -13.84 19.31 7.43
C LEU A 13 -13.45 18.22 8.44
N ILE A 14 -14.41 17.43 8.95
CA ILE A 14 -14.10 16.26 9.77
C ILE A 14 -14.88 15.04 9.25
N ALA A 15 -14.60 14.64 8.01
CA ALA A 15 -15.04 13.34 7.49
C ALA A 15 -13.89 12.51 6.88
N GLY A 16 -12.65 13.01 6.92
CA GLY A 16 -11.48 12.32 6.36
C GLY A 16 -10.66 11.50 7.36
N VAL A 17 -10.84 11.69 8.67
CA VAL A 17 -9.92 11.14 9.69
C VAL A 17 -10.26 9.69 10.07
N ALA A 18 -11.51 9.26 9.91
CA ALA A 18 -11.94 7.92 10.35
C ALA A 18 -11.38 6.77 9.51
N LEU A 19 -10.95 7.03 8.26
CA LEU A 19 -10.46 5.99 7.34
C LEU A 19 -8.94 5.86 7.30
N ALA A 20 -8.19 6.91 7.66
CA ALA A 20 -6.73 6.83 7.76
C ALA A 20 -6.30 5.75 8.77
N ALA A 21 -6.97 5.66 9.92
CA ALA A 21 -6.72 4.61 10.91
C ALA A 21 -7.05 3.19 10.40
N ALA A 22 -7.84 3.03 9.34
CA ALA A 22 -8.23 1.73 8.83
C ALA A 22 -7.08 1.01 8.10
N ILE A 23 -6.09 1.72 7.53
CA ILE A 23 -4.95 1.08 6.87
C ILE A 23 -3.82 0.71 7.83
N ASP A 24 -3.81 1.27 9.04
CA ASP A 24 -2.75 1.03 10.03
C ASP A 24 -2.66 -0.44 10.43
N GLY A 25 -1.43 -0.93 10.57
CA GLY A 25 -1.15 -2.26 11.10
C GLY A 25 -0.36 -3.15 10.14
N LYS A 26 -0.27 -4.43 10.51
CA LYS A 26 0.45 -5.44 9.74
C LYS A 26 -0.51 -6.17 8.80
N TRP A 27 -0.08 -6.33 7.56
CA TRP A 27 -0.82 -7.01 6.50
C TRP A 27 0.06 -8.06 5.85
N VAL A 28 -0.49 -9.23 5.55
CA VAL A 28 0.25 -10.35 4.98
C VAL A 28 -0.38 -10.78 3.67
N SER A 29 0.42 -10.74 2.61
CA SER A 29 0.08 -11.30 1.30
C SER A 29 0.81 -12.62 1.13
N GLU A 30 0.07 -13.68 0.83
CA GLU A 30 0.63 -14.99 0.51
C GLU A 30 0.35 -15.30 -0.95
N ARG A 31 1.40 -15.66 -1.70
CA ARG A 31 1.26 -16.07 -3.10
C ARG A 31 2.02 -17.36 -3.33
N LYS A 32 1.32 -18.36 -3.85
CA LYS A 32 1.94 -19.60 -4.33
C LYS A 32 2.53 -19.36 -5.72
N MET A 33 3.80 -19.71 -5.89
CA MET A 33 4.49 -19.60 -7.16
C MET A 33 5.18 -20.93 -7.45
N ASN A 34 5.04 -21.44 -8.67
CA ASN A 34 5.84 -22.57 -9.10
C ASN A 34 7.24 -22.08 -9.47
N ARG A 35 8.26 -22.62 -8.80
CA ARG A 35 9.66 -22.31 -9.08
C ARG A 35 10.42 -23.61 -9.31
N GLY A 36 10.63 -23.94 -10.58
CA GLY A 36 11.39 -25.14 -10.96
C GLY A 36 10.67 -26.46 -10.66
N GLY A 37 9.34 -26.48 -10.71
CA GLY A 37 8.53 -27.69 -10.42
C GLY A 37 8.04 -27.78 -8.98
N GLU A 38 8.61 -26.99 -8.05
CA GLU A 38 8.16 -26.92 -6.66
C GLU A 38 7.21 -25.74 -6.42
N GLU A 39 6.14 -25.97 -5.65
CA GLU A 39 5.26 -24.92 -5.18
C GLU A 39 5.91 -24.22 -3.98
N VAL A 40 6.22 -22.93 -4.14
CA VAL A 40 6.80 -22.10 -3.09
C VAL A 40 5.79 -21.03 -2.69
N THR A 41 5.48 -20.95 -1.40
CA THR A 41 4.67 -19.85 -0.84
C THR A 41 5.58 -18.65 -0.57
N ILE A 42 5.30 -17.53 -1.26
CA ILE A 42 5.94 -16.24 -1.05
C ILE A 42 5.07 -15.43 -0.11
N VAL A 43 5.61 -15.11 1.06
CA VAL A 43 4.95 -14.28 2.08
C VAL A 43 5.51 -12.86 2.03
N THR A 44 4.66 -11.88 1.73
CA THR A 44 5.01 -10.45 1.78
C THR A 44 4.28 -9.82 2.95
N THR A 45 4.99 -9.12 3.83
CA THR A 45 4.41 -8.41 4.97
C THR A 45 4.49 -6.91 4.75
N PHE A 46 3.39 -6.20 4.94
CA PHE A 46 3.33 -4.74 4.96
C PHE A 46 3.11 -4.31 6.41
N ASP A 47 3.94 -3.40 6.90
CA ASP A 47 3.73 -2.71 8.17
C ASP A 47 3.39 -1.26 7.82
N LEU A 48 2.12 -0.90 7.91
CA LEU A 48 1.57 0.33 7.39
C LEU A 48 1.16 1.27 8.53
N LYS A 49 1.42 2.56 8.33
CA LYS A 49 1.02 3.60 9.26
C LYS A 49 0.59 4.86 8.51
N SER A 50 -0.59 5.33 8.82
CA SER A 50 -1.15 6.59 8.34
C SER A 50 -0.69 7.76 9.21
N ASP A 51 -0.46 8.89 8.54
CA ASP A 51 -0.28 10.20 9.17
C ASP A 51 -1.12 11.21 8.36
N GLY A 52 -2.40 11.30 8.74
CA GLY A 52 -3.41 12.03 7.96
C GLY A 52 -3.56 11.45 6.55
N ALA A 53 -3.18 12.22 5.53
CA ALA A 53 -3.25 11.80 4.12
C ALA A 53 -1.96 11.09 3.62
N LYS A 54 -0.95 10.94 4.48
CA LYS A 54 0.30 10.26 4.15
C LYS A 54 0.25 8.81 4.60
N LEU A 55 0.81 7.93 3.77
CA LEU A 55 1.07 6.54 4.13
C LEU A 55 2.57 6.35 4.32
N THR A 56 2.95 5.75 5.43
CA THR A 56 4.32 5.38 5.75
C THR A 56 4.37 3.91 6.12
N GLY A 57 5.57 3.33 6.18
CA GLY A 57 5.71 1.94 6.57
C GLY A 57 6.84 1.21 5.88
N THR A 58 6.80 -0.11 6.00
CA THR A 58 7.77 -1.01 5.37
C THR A 58 7.09 -2.18 4.69
N MET A 59 7.70 -2.66 3.61
CA MET A 59 7.35 -3.90 2.92
C MET A 59 8.49 -4.89 3.08
N SER A 60 8.21 -6.02 3.72
CA SER A 60 9.15 -7.12 3.92
C SER A 60 8.79 -8.28 2.99
N MET A 61 9.78 -8.83 2.29
CA MET A 61 9.60 -9.97 1.40
C MET A 61 10.79 -10.94 1.51
N PRO A 62 10.60 -12.23 1.21
CA PRO A 62 11.70 -13.19 1.20
C PRO A 62 12.78 -12.78 0.20
N GLY A 63 14.03 -13.06 0.53
CA GLY A 63 15.14 -12.80 -0.38
C GLY A 63 15.05 -13.65 -1.64
N PHE A 64 15.54 -13.09 -2.75
CA PHE A 64 15.64 -13.83 -4.00
C PHE A 64 16.57 -15.03 -3.83
N GLY A 65 16.18 -16.19 -4.37
CA GLY A 65 17.07 -17.36 -4.37
C GLY A 65 17.38 -17.96 -2.99
N GLY A 66 16.57 -17.69 -1.97
CA GLY A 66 16.85 -18.16 -0.60
C GLY A 66 17.80 -17.25 0.17
N GLY A 67 18.10 -16.05 -0.34
CA GLY A 67 18.80 -15.02 0.40
C GLY A 67 17.97 -14.46 1.57
N GLU A 68 18.60 -13.62 2.37
CA GLU A 68 17.97 -12.99 3.53
C GLU A 68 16.71 -12.18 3.14
N PRO A 69 15.68 -12.18 4.01
CA PRO A 69 14.52 -11.32 3.83
C PRO A 69 14.95 -9.86 3.62
N ARG A 70 14.24 -9.18 2.71
CA ARG A 70 14.48 -7.76 2.42
C ARG A 70 13.33 -6.94 2.94
N THR A 71 13.68 -5.88 3.65
CA THR A 71 12.74 -4.85 4.10
C THR A 71 12.97 -3.59 3.26
N ILE A 72 11.90 -3.07 2.67
CA ILE A 72 11.92 -1.89 1.82
C ILE A 72 11.02 -0.84 2.45
N GLU A 73 11.52 0.39 2.55
CA GLU A 73 10.71 1.52 3.00
C GLU A 73 9.70 1.94 1.94
N ILE A 74 8.51 2.28 2.41
CA ILE A 74 7.44 2.84 1.59
C ILE A 74 7.76 4.32 1.31
N LYS A 75 7.72 4.71 0.04
CA LYS A 75 7.94 6.08 -0.44
C LYS A 75 6.68 6.61 -1.13
N ASP A 76 6.54 7.94 -1.16
CA ASP A 76 5.42 8.63 -1.83
C ASP A 76 4.04 8.10 -1.43
N GLY A 77 3.90 7.65 -0.19
CA GLY A 77 2.67 7.03 0.29
C GLY A 77 1.57 8.06 0.50
N LYS A 78 0.39 7.77 -0.05
CA LYS A 78 -0.80 8.62 0.01
C LYS A 78 -2.03 7.80 0.36
N ILE A 79 -2.95 8.43 1.07
CA ILE A 79 -4.26 7.90 1.45
C ILE A 79 -5.32 8.88 0.95
N ASP A 80 -6.30 8.35 0.22
CA ASP A 80 -7.47 9.10 -0.25
C ASP A 80 -8.74 8.29 0.05
N GLY A 81 -9.37 8.58 1.18
CA GLY A 81 -10.50 7.80 1.68
C GLY A 81 -10.10 6.35 1.96
N ASN A 82 -10.67 5.40 1.23
CA ASN A 82 -10.32 3.98 1.32
C ASN A 82 -9.25 3.55 0.32
N LYS A 83 -8.78 4.44 -0.56
CA LYS A 83 -7.73 4.18 -1.53
C LYS A 83 -6.37 4.54 -0.93
N PHE A 84 -5.36 3.79 -1.32
CA PHE A 84 -3.98 4.10 -1.01
C PHE A 84 -3.10 3.91 -2.24
N SER A 85 -2.00 4.64 -2.26
CA SER A 85 -0.94 4.48 -3.25
C SER A 85 0.41 4.65 -2.59
N PHE A 86 1.41 3.90 -3.01
CA PHE A 86 2.79 4.11 -2.58
C PHE A 86 3.80 3.54 -3.58
N LYS A 87 5.07 3.84 -3.36
CA LYS A 87 6.18 3.31 -4.15
C LYS A 87 7.16 2.55 -3.26
N THR A 88 7.79 1.54 -3.84
CA THR A 88 8.90 0.80 -3.22
C THR A 88 10.05 0.75 -4.21
N THR A 89 11.25 1.13 -3.78
CA THR A 89 12.46 1.02 -4.60
C THR A 89 13.30 -0.13 -4.09
N MET A 90 13.59 -1.08 -4.98
CA MET A 90 14.42 -2.22 -4.66
C MET A 90 15.75 -2.11 -5.40
N SER A 91 16.85 -2.16 -4.64
CA SER A 91 18.20 -2.20 -5.19
C SER A 91 18.63 -3.64 -5.49
N THR A 92 19.20 -3.83 -6.67
CA THR A 92 19.79 -5.11 -7.10
C THR A 92 21.19 -4.87 -7.67
N PRO A 93 22.03 -5.91 -7.79
CA PRO A 93 23.32 -5.78 -8.49
C PRO A 93 23.20 -5.23 -9.92
N ASN A 94 22.04 -5.39 -10.56
CA ASN A 94 21.75 -4.92 -11.92
C ASN A 94 21.09 -3.53 -11.95
N GLY A 95 21.03 -2.82 -10.82
CA GLY A 95 20.43 -1.51 -10.67
C GLY A 95 19.17 -1.49 -9.81
N ASP A 96 18.68 -0.28 -9.58
CA ASP A 96 17.47 -0.01 -8.81
C ASP A 96 16.24 -0.12 -9.70
N PHE A 97 15.15 -0.61 -9.12
CA PHE A 97 13.83 -0.48 -9.75
C PHE A 97 12.79 -0.05 -8.75
N THR A 98 11.91 0.84 -9.21
CA THR A 98 10.76 1.30 -8.44
C THR A 98 9.51 0.59 -8.91
N SER A 99 8.70 0.18 -7.95
CA SER A 99 7.36 -0.36 -8.17
C SER A 99 6.35 0.57 -7.55
N ALA A 100 5.35 0.96 -8.34
CA ALA A 100 4.16 1.66 -7.87
C ALA A 100 3.12 0.63 -7.42
N TRP A 101 2.48 0.91 -6.29
CA TRP A 101 1.44 0.11 -5.67
C TRP A 101 0.22 0.99 -5.48
N GLU A 102 -0.94 0.49 -5.87
CA GLU A 102 -2.22 1.17 -5.72
C GLU A 102 -3.27 0.16 -5.28
N GLY A 103 -4.15 0.55 -4.36
CA GLY A 103 -5.16 -0.36 -3.85
C GLY A 103 -6.21 0.31 -2.98
N THR A 104 -7.06 -0.54 -2.41
CA THR A 104 -8.14 -0.17 -1.50
C THR A 104 -8.12 -1.01 -0.24
N VAL A 105 -8.54 -0.41 0.87
CA VAL A 105 -8.83 -1.09 2.12
C VAL A 105 -10.29 -1.58 2.07
N GLU A 106 -10.48 -2.90 2.19
CA GLU A 106 -11.77 -3.59 2.25
C GLU A 106 -11.86 -4.37 3.58
N GLY A 107 -12.22 -3.66 4.66
CA GLY A 107 -12.26 -4.25 6.00
C GLY A 107 -10.89 -4.75 6.45
N ASP A 108 -10.75 -6.06 6.59
CA ASP A 108 -9.49 -6.74 6.96
C ASP A 108 -8.70 -7.27 5.76
N THR A 109 -8.99 -6.76 4.56
CA THR A 109 -8.26 -7.10 3.33
C THR A 109 -7.80 -5.84 2.59
N LEU A 110 -6.54 -5.80 2.16
CA LEU A 110 -6.04 -4.88 1.14
C LEU A 110 -6.12 -5.58 -0.22
N LYS A 111 -6.68 -4.90 -1.21
CA LYS A 111 -6.65 -5.36 -2.61
C LYS A 111 -6.07 -4.27 -3.48
N GLY A 112 -5.26 -4.66 -4.45
CA GLY A 112 -4.66 -3.68 -5.33
C GLY A 112 -3.84 -4.29 -6.44
N THR A 113 -3.08 -3.43 -7.10
CA THR A 113 -2.14 -3.82 -8.14
C THR A 113 -0.78 -3.20 -7.89
N SER A 114 0.25 -3.86 -8.41
CA SER A 114 1.64 -3.41 -8.40
C SER A 114 2.21 -3.40 -9.81
N MET A 115 2.91 -2.34 -10.18
CA MET A 115 3.52 -2.20 -11.49
C MET A 115 4.93 -1.61 -11.37
N ARG A 116 5.90 -2.19 -12.08
CA ARG A 116 7.25 -1.63 -12.16
C ARG A 116 7.22 -0.36 -13.00
N GLU A 117 7.73 0.75 -12.46
CA GLU A 117 7.86 1.99 -13.22
C GLU A 117 8.84 1.80 -14.39
N GLY A 118 8.46 2.28 -15.57
CA GLY A 118 9.23 2.12 -16.81
C GLY A 118 9.24 0.71 -17.40
N GLY A 119 8.54 -0.25 -16.78
CA GLY A 119 8.36 -1.60 -17.34
C GLY A 119 7.15 -1.68 -18.28
N GLN A 120 7.25 -2.46 -19.36
CA GLN A 120 6.13 -2.75 -20.28
C GLN A 120 5.20 -3.88 -19.76
N GLY A 121 5.29 -4.21 -18.46
CA GLY A 121 4.53 -5.32 -17.87
C GLY A 121 3.09 -4.92 -17.53
N GLN A 122 2.20 -5.91 -17.45
CA GLN A 122 0.86 -5.71 -16.90
C GLN A 122 0.92 -5.50 -15.37
N PRO A 123 0.03 -4.66 -14.80
CA PRO A 123 -0.13 -4.57 -13.35
C PRO A 123 -0.39 -5.95 -12.74
N ARG A 124 0.31 -6.26 -11.66
CA ARG A 124 0.18 -7.53 -10.96
C ARG A 124 -0.77 -7.35 -9.78
N PRO A 125 -1.90 -8.09 -9.72
CA PRO A 125 -2.80 -8.00 -8.58
C PRO A 125 -2.10 -8.52 -7.32
N PHE A 126 -2.48 -7.94 -6.19
CA PHE A 126 -2.13 -8.46 -4.88
C PHE A 126 -3.32 -8.36 -3.94
N GLU A 127 -3.36 -9.30 -3.00
CA GLU A 127 -4.27 -9.28 -1.86
C GLU A 127 -3.44 -9.49 -0.60
N ALA A 128 -3.68 -8.71 0.44
CA ALA A 128 -3.05 -8.87 1.75
C ALA A 128 -4.11 -8.83 2.85
N LYS A 129 -4.01 -9.73 3.82
CA LYS A 129 -4.95 -9.81 4.94
C LYS A 129 -4.34 -9.21 6.19
N ARG A 130 -5.15 -8.55 7.02
CA ARG A 130 -4.70 -8.04 8.31
C ARG A 130 -4.19 -9.19 9.17
N LYS A 131 -3.06 -8.97 9.84
CA LYS A 131 -2.42 -9.92 10.76
C LYS A 131 -2.77 -9.62 12.21
#